data_AF-A0AA38RCL6-F1
#
_entry.id   AF-A0AA38RCL6-F1
#
_cell.length_a   1.000
_cell.length_b   1.000
_cell.length_c   1.000
_cell.angle_alpha   90.00
_cell.angle_beta   90.00
_cell.angle_gamma   90.00
#
_symmetry.space_group_name_H-M   'P 1'
#
loop_
_entity.id
_entity.type
_entity.pdbx_description
1 polymer ?
#
loop_
_entity_poly.entity_id
_entity_poly.type
_entity_poly.pdbx_seq_one_letter_code
_entity_poly.pdbx_strand_id
1 'polypeptide(L)'
;MFGCLIADARAKSYAGLAQARVPFEALLRELQVAHSAAHSPLFQAFMGSTGYDLPLNVIDNPDGSARVTVMGQANLYAEADVRVVRDLFDDILHNFVQSPSKRIAQEWQYQQADVQKALDLGQVTKPGNKVALIHAEGISLTYGQMQPRIETIAAVLLANRVKPGDSVPTFQESTADWVCFMLAVRKVGAVFVPLDPSAKTERLAMVADDCKPPVILTDDVTKTKQEELTATQSVFLNVSTFAQPRLRPISIRATPDGLAMIYYTSGPTGTPKGILINQAGLRAVFEGAY
;
A
#
# COMPACT_ATOMS: atom_id res chain seq x y z
N MET A 1 -7.76 5.77 33.24
CA MET A 1 -6.85 6.85 33.67
C MET A 1 -5.42 6.45 33.30
N PHE A 2 -4.50 7.41 33.09
CA PHE A 2 -3.14 7.12 32.65
C PHE A 2 -2.39 6.17 33.61
N GLY A 3 -2.55 6.35 34.93
CA GLY A 3 -1.97 5.44 35.93
C GLY A 3 -2.40 3.97 35.76
N CYS A 4 -3.65 3.71 35.35
CA CYS A 4 -4.11 2.35 35.05
C CYS A 4 -3.45 1.77 33.79
N LEU A 5 -3.19 2.61 32.77
CA LEU A 5 -2.51 2.20 31.55
C LEU A 5 -1.03 1.93 31.80
N ILE A 6 -0.36 2.73 32.63
CA ILE A 6 1.01 2.41 33.08
C ILE A 6 1.02 1.07 33.81
N ALA A 7 0.08 0.85 34.73
CA ALA A 7 0.00 -0.40 35.48
C ALA A 7 -0.23 -1.61 34.57
N ASP A 8 -1.15 -1.50 33.60
CA ASP A 8 -1.44 -2.55 32.62
C ASP A 8 -0.26 -2.79 31.67
N ALA A 9 0.35 -1.74 31.10
CA ALA A 9 1.53 -1.84 30.26
C ALA A 9 2.71 -2.46 31.02
N ARG A 10 2.92 -2.06 32.28
CA ARG A 10 3.95 -2.63 33.16
C ARG A 10 3.70 -4.11 33.42
N ALA A 11 2.46 -4.50 33.74
CA ALA A 11 2.09 -5.89 33.97
C ALA A 11 2.33 -6.75 32.72
N LYS A 12 1.91 -6.28 31.54
CA LYS A 12 2.13 -6.95 30.25
C LYS A 12 3.62 -7.05 29.90
N SER A 13 4.39 -5.98 30.10
CA SER A 13 5.84 -5.98 29.87
C SER A 13 6.56 -6.97 30.78
N TYR A 14 6.21 -7.04 32.07
CA TYR A 14 6.81 -8.03 32.97
C TYR A 14 6.40 -9.46 32.61
N ALA A 15 5.15 -9.70 32.23
CA ALA A 15 4.71 -11.01 31.74
C ALA A 15 5.48 -11.43 30.47
N GLY A 16 5.70 -10.51 29.54
CA GLY A 16 6.52 -10.74 28.35
C GLY A 16 7.98 -11.02 28.69
N LEU A 17 8.58 -10.24 29.61
CA LEU A 17 9.97 -10.44 30.06
C LEU A 17 10.17 -11.79 30.77
N ALA A 18 9.17 -12.28 31.50
CA ALA A 18 9.22 -13.61 32.12
C ALA A 18 9.40 -14.73 31.08
N GLN A 19 9.00 -14.49 29.82
CA GLN A 19 9.13 -15.41 28.69
C GLN A 19 10.19 -14.96 27.68
N ALA A 20 11.08 -14.01 28.02
CA ALA A 20 12.08 -13.45 27.11
C ALA A 20 13.11 -14.47 26.57
N ARG A 21 13.12 -15.69 27.10
CA ARG A 21 13.95 -16.80 26.62
C ARG A 21 13.38 -17.49 25.38
N VAL A 22 12.10 -17.28 25.07
CA VAL A 22 11.49 -17.81 23.84
C VAL A 22 12.11 -17.06 22.65
N PRO A 23 12.76 -17.76 21.71
CA PRO A 23 13.30 -17.11 20.52
C PRO A 23 12.18 -16.44 19.73
N PHE A 24 12.42 -15.21 19.27
CA PHE A 24 11.41 -14.45 18.51
C PHE A 24 10.92 -15.22 17.27
N GLU A 25 11.82 -15.94 16.58
CA GLU A 25 11.48 -16.83 15.45
C GLU A 25 10.56 -18.01 15.81
N ALA A 26 10.56 -18.45 17.07
CA ALA A 26 9.61 -19.46 17.53
C ALA A 26 8.21 -18.87 17.68
N LEU A 27 8.13 -17.61 18.17
CA LEU A 27 6.88 -16.86 18.27
C LEU A 27 6.26 -16.60 16.89
N LEU A 28 7.06 -16.20 15.90
CA LEU A 28 6.60 -15.96 14.52
C LEU A 28 6.01 -17.20 13.87
N ARG A 29 6.64 -18.37 14.08
CA ARG A 29 6.14 -19.66 13.57
C ARG A 29 4.83 -20.07 14.22
N GLU A 30 4.70 -19.92 15.54
CA GLU A 30 3.48 -20.27 16.27
C GLU A 30 2.30 -19.38 15.87
N LEU A 31 2.56 -18.08 15.70
CA LEU A 31 1.55 -17.10 15.28
C LEU A 31 1.28 -17.10 13.77
N GLN A 32 1.98 -17.95 13.00
CA GLN A 32 1.86 -18.04 11.54
C GLN A 32 1.98 -16.69 10.82
N VAL A 33 2.87 -15.83 11.31
CA VAL A 33 3.02 -14.46 10.79
C VAL A 33 3.70 -14.50 9.43
N ALA A 34 3.10 -13.87 8.42
CA ALA A 34 3.70 -13.76 7.10
C ALA A 34 5.00 -12.93 7.16
N HIS A 35 6.09 -13.50 6.65
CA HIS A 35 7.37 -12.78 6.57
C HIS A 35 7.38 -11.83 5.38
N SER A 36 7.90 -10.63 5.61
CA SER A 36 8.07 -9.60 4.59
C SER A 36 9.54 -9.15 4.55
N ALA A 37 10.09 -8.99 3.35
CA ALA A 37 11.39 -8.36 3.18
C ALA A 37 11.33 -6.83 3.31
N ALA A 38 10.12 -6.26 3.37
CA ALA A 38 9.89 -4.82 3.32
C ALA A 38 9.60 -4.18 4.69
N HIS A 39 9.21 -4.97 5.69
CA HIS A 39 8.93 -4.51 7.05
C HIS A 39 9.09 -5.65 8.06
N SER A 40 9.30 -5.30 9.33
CA SER A 40 9.34 -6.29 10.41
C SER A 40 7.97 -6.97 10.60
N PRO A 41 7.95 -8.26 10.98
CA PRO A 41 6.74 -9.11 10.91
C PRO A 41 5.68 -8.80 11.98
N LEU A 42 6.05 -8.29 13.16
CA LEU A 42 5.09 -8.02 14.25
C LEU A 42 5.07 -6.56 14.73
N PHE A 43 6.19 -5.84 14.63
CA PHE A 43 6.31 -4.48 15.14
C PHE A 43 7.09 -3.63 14.14
N GLN A 44 6.59 -2.45 13.79
CA GLN A 44 7.27 -1.51 12.88
C GLN A 44 7.94 -0.35 13.63
N ALA A 45 7.47 -0.06 14.85
CA ALA A 45 8.13 0.81 15.81
C ALA A 45 8.65 -0.04 16.98
N PHE A 46 9.86 0.26 17.45
CA PHE A 46 10.49 -0.54 18.51
C PHE A 46 11.32 0.32 19.44
N MET A 47 11.33 -0.05 20.73
CA MET A 47 12.18 0.60 21.71
C MET A 47 13.57 -0.06 21.75
N GLY A 48 14.62 0.67 21.36
CA GLY A 48 16.02 0.30 21.64
C GLY A 48 16.84 -0.36 20.52
N SER A 49 16.33 -0.64 19.31
CA SER A 49 17.15 -1.22 18.22
C SER A 49 16.95 -0.57 16.84
N THR A 50 18.02 -0.54 16.04
CA THR A 50 18.13 0.20 14.76
C THR A 50 17.62 -0.55 13.51
N GLY A 51 16.87 -1.64 13.68
CA GLY A 51 16.33 -2.46 12.57
C GLY A 51 14.88 -2.19 12.20
N TYR A 52 14.23 -1.23 12.85
CA TYR A 52 12.81 -0.92 12.71
C TYR A 52 12.60 0.41 11.98
N ASP A 53 11.38 0.68 11.51
CA ASP A 53 11.11 1.85 10.68
C ASP A 53 11.29 3.15 11.47
N LEU A 54 10.85 3.15 12.73
CA LEU A 54 10.91 4.28 13.64
C LEU A 54 11.39 3.86 15.05
N PRO A 55 12.70 3.67 15.26
CA PRO A 55 13.23 3.34 16.57
C PRO A 55 13.07 4.51 17.56
N LEU A 56 12.53 4.21 18.74
CA LEU A 56 12.51 5.11 19.88
C LEU A 56 13.51 4.61 20.92
N ASN A 57 14.32 5.49 21.50
CA ASN A 57 15.18 5.11 22.62
C ASN A 57 15.04 6.11 23.75
N VAL A 58 15.01 5.61 24.98
CA VAL A 58 14.98 6.43 26.19
C VAL A 58 16.15 6.01 27.05
N ILE A 59 17.00 6.97 27.39
CA ILE A 59 18.17 6.76 28.25
C ILE A 59 17.99 7.66 29.46
N ASP A 60 17.81 7.06 30.64
CA ASP A 60 17.83 7.78 31.90
C ASP A 60 19.28 8.15 32.25
N ASN A 61 19.52 9.44 32.48
CA ASN A 61 20.82 9.95 32.88
C ASN A 61 20.95 9.91 34.42
N PRO A 62 22.18 9.80 34.95
CA PRO A 62 22.41 9.78 36.40
C PRO A 62 21.96 11.05 37.14
N ASP A 63 21.80 12.17 36.44
CA ASP A 63 21.33 13.45 36.98
C ASP A 63 19.80 13.53 37.11
N GLY A 64 19.09 12.46 36.78
CA GLY A 64 17.62 12.40 36.81
C GLY A 64 16.95 12.97 35.57
N SER A 65 17.70 13.47 34.59
CA SER A 65 17.16 13.79 33.27
C SER A 65 17.02 12.51 32.43
N ALA A 66 16.19 12.55 31.39
CA ALA A 66 16.13 11.48 30.40
C ALA A 66 16.44 12.04 29.01
N ARG A 67 17.17 11.27 28.20
CA ARG A 67 17.36 11.54 26.78
C ARG A 67 16.45 10.64 25.98
N VAL A 68 15.54 11.23 25.22
CA VAL A 68 14.71 10.53 24.24
C VAL A 68 15.31 10.74 22.86
N THR A 69 15.57 9.66 22.15
CA THR A 69 16.02 9.68 20.76
C THR A 69 14.95 9.03 19.90
N VAL A 70 14.34 9.82 19.00
CA VAL A 70 13.50 9.29 17.92
C VAL A 70 14.39 9.20 16.68
N MET A 71 14.50 8.01 16.11
CA MET A 71 15.20 7.77 14.86
C MET A 71 14.17 7.35 13.82
N GLY A 72 14.32 7.85 12.60
CA GLY A 72 13.60 7.33 11.44
C GLY A 72 14.60 6.76 10.46
N GLN A 73 14.26 5.64 9.82
CA GLN A 73 15.09 5.17 8.71
C GLN A 73 15.15 6.24 7.63
N ALA A 74 16.34 6.62 7.19
CA ALA A 74 16.54 7.72 6.23
C ALA A 74 15.88 7.48 4.86
N ASN A 75 15.55 6.23 4.54
CA ASN A 75 14.78 5.85 3.34
C ASN A 75 13.26 5.90 3.55
N LEU A 76 12.78 6.15 4.77
CA LEU A 76 11.36 6.19 5.11
C LEU A 76 10.91 7.55 5.66
N TYR A 77 11.78 8.24 6.41
CA TYR A 77 11.43 9.50 7.07
C TYR A 77 12.45 10.59 6.74
N ALA A 78 11.97 11.77 6.37
CA ALA A 78 12.80 12.97 6.37
C ALA A 78 13.01 13.46 7.81
N GLU A 79 14.05 14.26 8.03
CA GLU A 79 14.35 14.79 9.37
C GLU A 79 13.20 15.64 9.94
N ALA A 80 12.45 16.34 9.07
CA ALA A 80 11.26 17.10 9.46
C ALA A 80 10.12 16.20 9.96
N ASP A 81 10.03 14.97 9.45
CA ASP A 81 8.98 14.01 9.78
C ASP A 81 9.24 13.41 11.16
N VAL A 82 10.50 13.06 11.42
CA VAL A 82 10.97 12.61 12.74
C VAL A 82 10.79 13.70 13.79
N ARG A 83 10.96 14.98 13.42
CA ARG A 83 10.70 16.11 14.32
C ARG A 83 9.23 16.20 14.74
N VAL A 84 8.28 15.98 13.82
CA VAL A 84 6.84 15.96 14.16
C VAL A 84 6.55 14.87 15.19
N VAL A 85 7.06 13.65 14.98
CA VAL A 85 6.86 12.55 15.94
C VAL A 85 7.46 12.88 17.31
N ARG A 86 8.66 13.46 17.33
CA ARG A 86 9.29 13.92 18.58
C ARG A 86 8.41 14.94 19.31
N ASP A 87 7.91 15.95 18.60
CA ASP A 87 7.11 17.02 19.20
C ASP A 87 5.80 16.47 19.78
N LEU A 88 5.15 15.53 19.07
CA LEU A 88 3.98 14.82 19.58
C LEU A 88 4.31 14.01 20.84
N PHE A 89 5.48 13.37 20.90
CA PHE A 89 5.92 12.62 22.08
C PHE A 89 6.18 13.53 23.28
N ASP A 90 6.84 14.67 23.06
CA ASP A 90 7.10 15.68 24.09
C ASP A 90 5.78 16.26 24.64
N ASP A 91 4.81 16.55 23.77
CA ASP A 91 3.49 17.03 24.18
C ASP A 91 2.73 16.02 25.05
N ILE A 92 2.82 14.72 24.74
CA ILE A 92 2.21 13.66 25.56
C ILE A 92 2.85 13.64 26.96
N LEU A 93 4.17 13.69 27.03
CA LEU A 93 4.90 13.68 28.30
C LEU A 93 4.58 14.91 29.14
N HIS A 94 4.56 16.09 28.52
CA HIS A 94 4.25 17.35 29.21
C HIS A 94 2.83 17.33 29.79
N ASN A 95 1.84 16.93 28.99
CA ASN A 95 0.45 16.82 29.41
C ASN A 95 0.26 15.77 30.53
N PHE A 96 0.98 14.65 30.46
CA PHE A 96 0.94 13.64 31.51
C PHE A 96 1.47 14.17 32.84
N VAL A 97 2.63 14.84 32.84
CA VAL A 97 3.24 15.39 34.05
C VAL A 97 2.31 16.41 34.71
N GLN A 98 1.65 17.25 33.92
CA GLN A 98 0.73 18.26 34.43
C GLN A 98 -0.62 17.70 34.90
N SER A 99 -1.07 16.54 34.37
CA SER A 99 -2.42 16.02 34.62
C SER A 99 -2.47 14.48 34.61
N PRO A 100 -1.81 13.80 35.56
CA PRO A 100 -1.62 12.35 35.54
C PRO A 100 -2.90 11.52 35.74
N SER A 101 -3.94 12.13 36.32
CA SER A 101 -5.26 11.51 36.54
C SER A 101 -6.22 11.69 35.36
N LYS A 102 -5.90 12.57 34.39
CA LYS A 102 -6.75 12.82 33.22
C LYS A 102 -6.88 11.54 32.38
N ARG A 103 -8.08 11.25 31.89
CA ARG A 103 -8.35 10.06 31.07
C ARG A 103 -7.80 10.31 29.67
N ILE A 104 -7.05 9.37 29.10
CA ILE A 104 -6.74 9.36 27.67
C ILE A 104 -8.06 9.14 26.95
N ALA A 105 -8.63 10.23 26.44
CA ALA A 105 -9.81 10.28 25.60
C ALA A 105 -9.54 11.34 24.52
N GLN A 106 -10.47 11.52 23.58
CA GLN A 106 -10.42 12.47 22.47
C GLN A 106 -9.99 13.92 22.86
N GLU A 107 -9.87 14.29 24.13
CA GLU A 107 -9.47 15.63 24.60
C GLU A 107 -7.98 15.75 25.01
N TRP A 108 -7.16 14.73 24.76
CA TRP A 108 -5.69 14.86 24.72
C TRP A 108 -5.22 15.21 23.31
N GLN A 109 -6.16 15.58 22.43
CA GLN A 109 -5.99 15.69 21.00
C GLN A 109 -4.79 16.54 20.61
N TYR A 110 -3.78 15.84 20.08
CA TYR A 110 -3.02 16.29 18.92
C TYR A 110 -3.93 17.07 17.97
N GLN A 111 -3.40 18.08 17.28
CA GLN A 111 -4.17 18.66 16.18
C GLN A 111 -4.51 17.51 15.22
N GLN A 112 -5.77 17.38 14.80
CA GLN A 112 -6.17 16.42 13.77
C GLN A 112 -5.28 16.57 12.52
N ALA A 113 -4.81 17.78 12.25
CA ALA A 113 -3.81 18.06 11.24
C ALA A 113 -2.46 17.34 11.47
N ASP A 114 -1.97 17.25 12.70
CA ASP A 114 -0.70 16.59 13.03
C ASP A 114 -0.83 15.07 13.04
N VAL A 115 -1.98 14.52 13.43
CA VAL A 115 -2.29 13.09 13.31
C VAL A 115 -2.44 12.70 11.85
N GLN A 116 -3.18 13.50 11.07
CA GLN A 116 -3.32 13.29 9.64
C GLN A 116 -1.96 13.38 8.96
N LYS A 117 -1.14 14.38 9.32
CA LYS A 117 0.25 14.50 8.86
C LYS A 117 1.06 13.27 9.23
N ALA A 118 1.00 12.76 10.47
CA ALA A 118 1.71 11.54 10.89
C ALA A 118 1.23 10.27 10.15
N LEU A 119 -0.07 10.17 9.85
CA LEU A 119 -0.63 9.09 9.04
C LEU A 119 -0.23 9.21 7.56
N ASP A 120 -0.14 10.44 7.04
CA ASP A 120 0.37 10.74 5.71
C ASP A 120 1.89 10.49 5.63
N LEU A 121 2.64 10.67 6.73
CA LEU A 121 4.04 10.27 6.87
C LEU A 121 4.21 8.75 6.87
N GLY A 122 3.24 8.02 7.43
CA GLY A 122 3.12 6.56 7.27
C GLY A 122 2.83 6.11 5.83
N GLN A 123 2.33 7.02 4.98
CA GLN A 123 2.32 6.84 3.51
C GLN A 123 3.66 7.30 2.94
N VAL A 124 4.74 6.65 3.37
CA VAL A 124 6.11 6.94 2.95
C VAL A 124 6.22 7.02 1.42
N THR A 125 6.41 8.23 0.90
CA THR A 125 6.97 8.42 -0.45
C THR A 125 8.40 7.91 -0.44
N LYS A 126 8.61 6.69 -0.95
CA LYS A 126 9.96 6.14 -1.07
C LYS A 126 10.81 7.05 -1.96
N PRO A 127 12.12 7.24 -1.67
CA PRO A 127 12.98 8.12 -2.44
C PRO A 127 12.91 7.80 -3.94
N GLY A 128 12.76 8.81 -4.77
CA GLY A 128 12.48 8.63 -6.21
C GLY A 128 13.57 7.86 -6.97
N ASN A 129 14.79 7.79 -6.45
CA ASN A 129 15.91 7.03 -7.03
C ASN A 129 15.98 5.57 -6.54
N LYS A 130 15.18 5.17 -5.55
CA LYS A 130 15.11 3.77 -5.10
C LYS A 130 14.33 2.95 -6.12
N VAL A 131 14.82 1.76 -6.41
CA VAL A 131 14.12 0.76 -7.22
C VAL A 131 12.79 0.40 -6.54
N ALA A 132 11.70 0.54 -7.29
CA ALA A 132 10.34 0.15 -6.90
C ALA A 132 9.98 -1.23 -7.44
N LEU A 133 10.37 -1.53 -8.69
CA LEU A 133 10.04 -2.76 -9.39
C LEU A 133 11.27 -3.29 -10.12
N ILE A 134 11.43 -4.61 -10.13
CA ILE A 134 12.44 -5.32 -10.92
C ILE A 134 11.69 -6.39 -11.72
N HIS A 135 11.80 -6.33 -13.03
CA HIS A 135 11.31 -7.35 -13.95
C HIS A 135 12.28 -8.54 -13.98
N ALA A 136 11.80 -9.73 -14.35
CA ALA A 136 12.61 -10.94 -14.46
C ALA A 136 13.80 -10.79 -15.42
N GLU A 137 13.67 -9.92 -16.43
CA GLU A 137 14.73 -9.61 -17.40
C GLU A 137 15.74 -8.54 -16.91
N GLY A 138 15.67 -8.14 -15.63
CA GLY A 138 16.58 -7.18 -15.02
C GLY A 138 16.24 -5.71 -15.26
N ILE A 139 15.16 -5.42 -16.01
CA ILE A 139 14.63 -4.06 -16.17
C ILE A 139 14.08 -3.61 -14.82
N SER A 140 14.46 -2.43 -14.34
CA SER A 140 13.96 -1.88 -13.08
C SER A 140 13.32 -0.51 -13.27
N LEU A 141 12.27 -0.25 -12.49
CA LEU A 141 11.65 1.07 -12.38
C LEU A 141 11.89 1.59 -10.97
N THR A 142 12.37 2.82 -10.86
CA THR A 142 12.44 3.52 -9.57
C THR A 142 11.09 4.13 -9.20
N TYR A 143 10.89 4.50 -7.94
CA TYR A 143 9.68 5.20 -7.50
C TYR A 143 9.45 6.51 -8.28
N GLY A 144 10.52 7.23 -8.61
CA GLY A 144 10.47 8.47 -9.39
C GLY A 144 10.13 8.26 -10.86
N GLN A 145 10.38 7.06 -11.42
CA GLN A 145 9.97 6.68 -12.77
C GLN A 145 8.55 6.11 -12.80
N MET A 146 8.17 5.38 -11.75
CA MET A 146 6.88 4.73 -11.62
C MET A 146 5.74 5.75 -11.46
N GLN A 147 5.92 6.79 -10.64
CA GLN A 147 4.85 7.77 -10.39
C GLN A 147 4.39 8.50 -11.67
N PRO A 148 5.27 9.09 -12.50
CA PRO A 148 4.85 9.70 -13.77
C PRO A 148 4.17 8.72 -14.72
N ARG A 149 4.59 7.45 -14.72
CA ARG A 149 3.97 6.39 -15.53
C ARG A 149 2.53 6.12 -15.08
N ILE A 150 2.29 6.00 -13.77
CA ILE A 150 0.96 5.84 -13.18
C ILE A 150 0.06 7.03 -13.52
N GLU A 151 0.56 8.26 -13.32
CA GLU A 151 -0.21 9.48 -13.63
C GLU A 151 -0.58 9.55 -15.11
N THR A 152 0.34 9.17 -15.99
CA THR A 152 0.12 9.14 -17.45
C THR A 152 -0.99 8.17 -17.82
N ILE A 153 -0.93 6.93 -17.34
CA ILE A 153 -1.96 5.92 -17.62
C ILE A 153 -3.31 6.38 -17.07
N ALA A 154 -3.35 6.90 -15.83
CA ALA A 154 -4.58 7.39 -15.22
C ALA A 154 -5.20 8.56 -16.01
N ALA A 155 -4.39 9.50 -16.51
CA ALA A 155 -4.87 10.60 -17.34
C ALA A 155 -5.46 10.11 -18.67
N VAL A 156 -4.83 9.13 -19.31
CA VAL A 156 -5.34 8.54 -20.56
C VAL A 156 -6.66 7.80 -20.33
N LEU A 157 -6.79 7.05 -19.23
CA LEU A 157 -8.05 6.40 -18.85
C LEU A 157 -9.18 7.43 -18.69
N LEU A 158 -8.93 8.52 -17.97
CA LEU A 158 -9.92 9.59 -17.78
C LEU A 158 -10.27 10.30 -19.10
N ALA A 159 -9.28 10.55 -19.97
CA ALA A 159 -9.51 11.13 -21.30
C ALA A 159 -10.39 10.24 -22.19
N ASN A 160 -10.32 8.91 -22.00
CA ASN A 160 -11.18 7.93 -22.64
C ASN A 160 -12.47 7.63 -21.85
N ARG A 161 -12.87 8.55 -20.96
CA ARG A 161 -14.16 8.55 -20.24
C ARG A 161 -14.37 7.37 -19.28
N VAL A 162 -13.29 6.72 -18.84
CA VAL A 162 -13.36 5.72 -17.77
C VAL A 162 -13.84 6.38 -16.48
N LYS A 163 -14.81 5.76 -15.82
CA LYS A 163 -15.42 6.21 -14.57
C LYS A 163 -15.12 5.25 -13.43
N PRO A 164 -15.26 5.71 -12.17
CA PRO A 164 -15.19 4.81 -11.03
C PRO A 164 -16.21 3.66 -11.18
N GLY A 165 -15.76 2.43 -10.91
CA GLY A 165 -16.55 1.21 -11.07
C GLY A 165 -16.52 0.57 -12.47
N ASP A 166 -16.03 1.26 -13.50
CA ASP A 166 -15.89 0.65 -14.83
C ASP A 166 -14.80 -0.44 -14.79
N SER A 167 -15.04 -1.57 -15.45
CA SER A 167 -14.02 -2.61 -15.65
C SER A 167 -13.01 -2.19 -16.70
N VAL A 168 -11.72 -2.36 -16.40
CA VAL A 168 -10.59 -2.09 -17.31
C VAL A 168 -9.79 -3.37 -17.51
N PRO A 169 -10.15 -4.18 -18.52
CA PRO A 169 -9.34 -5.32 -18.91
C PRO A 169 -7.96 -4.90 -19.37
N THR A 170 -6.98 -5.64 -18.88
CA THR A 170 -5.57 -5.37 -19.08
C THR A 170 -4.94 -6.60 -19.69
N PHE A 171 -4.71 -6.54 -21.00
CA PHE A 171 -4.15 -7.60 -21.82
C PHE A 171 -2.69 -7.26 -22.10
N GLN A 172 -1.78 -7.76 -21.28
CA GLN A 172 -0.35 -7.47 -21.38
C GLN A 172 0.48 -8.63 -20.85
N GLU A 173 1.76 -8.69 -21.22
CA GLU A 173 2.69 -9.62 -20.59
C GLU A 173 3.09 -9.15 -19.18
N SER A 174 3.72 -10.04 -18.41
CA SER A 174 4.13 -9.78 -17.02
C SER A 174 5.35 -8.86 -16.94
N THR A 175 5.26 -7.65 -17.50
CA THR A 175 6.32 -6.63 -17.50
C THR A 175 6.30 -5.78 -16.22
N ALA A 176 7.36 -4.99 -15.97
CA ALA A 176 7.40 -4.04 -14.84
C ALA A 176 6.23 -3.03 -14.86
N ASP A 177 5.67 -2.78 -16.04
CA ASP A 177 4.59 -1.84 -16.23
C ASP A 177 3.26 -2.38 -15.67
N TRP A 178 3.09 -3.70 -15.48
CA TRP A 178 1.86 -4.30 -14.96
C TRP A 178 1.39 -3.70 -13.63
N VAL A 179 2.31 -3.43 -12.71
CA VAL A 179 2.00 -2.78 -11.43
C VAL A 179 1.55 -1.33 -11.63
N CYS A 180 2.14 -0.61 -12.59
CA CYS A 180 1.72 0.75 -12.94
C CYS A 180 0.26 0.79 -13.41
N PHE A 181 -0.22 -0.24 -14.11
CA PHE A 181 -1.61 -0.32 -14.59
C PHE A 181 -2.56 -0.50 -13.43
N MET A 182 -2.29 -1.49 -12.58
CA MET A 182 -3.12 -1.76 -11.41
C MET A 182 -3.26 -0.51 -10.54
N LEU A 183 -2.15 0.21 -10.32
CA LEU A 183 -2.14 1.45 -9.55
C LEU A 183 -2.88 2.60 -10.26
N ALA A 184 -2.74 2.74 -11.58
CA ALA A 184 -3.45 3.75 -12.36
C ALA A 184 -4.96 3.50 -12.42
N VAL A 185 -5.38 2.26 -12.64
CA VAL A 185 -6.79 1.83 -12.63
C VAL A 185 -7.42 2.09 -11.26
N ARG A 186 -6.73 1.71 -10.18
CA ARG A 186 -7.13 2.06 -8.81
C ARG A 186 -7.26 3.57 -8.62
N LYS A 187 -6.31 4.35 -9.14
CA LYS A 187 -6.30 5.81 -8.98
C LYS A 187 -7.51 6.47 -9.63
N VAL A 188 -7.98 5.97 -10.77
CA VAL A 188 -9.22 6.46 -11.40
C VAL A 188 -10.50 5.87 -10.78
N GLY A 189 -10.37 4.93 -9.83
CA GLY A 189 -11.47 4.26 -9.15
C GLY A 189 -12.13 3.15 -9.97
N ALA A 190 -11.49 2.72 -11.06
CA ALA A 190 -11.95 1.67 -11.94
C ALA A 190 -11.51 0.28 -11.41
N VAL A 191 -12.00 -0.77 -12.06
CA VAL A 191 -11.83 -2.16 -11.64
C VAL A 191 -10.85 -2.87 -12.55
N PHE A 192 -9.76 -3.37 -11.98
CA PHE A 192 -8.71 -4.04 -12.73
C PHE A 192 -9.12 -5.46 -13.12
N VAL A 193 -9.01 -5.82 -14.41
CA VAL A 193 -9.31 -7.18 -14.89
C VAL A 193 -8.10 -7.74 -15.64
N PRO A 194 -7.30 -8.65 -15.06
CA PRO A 194 -6.15 -9.21 -15.74
C PRO A 194 -6.59 -10.19 -16.84
N LEU A 195 -6.05 -10.00 -18.04
CA LEU A 195 -6.20 -10.92 -19.17
C LEU A 195 -4.85 -11.56 -19.48
N ASP A 196 -4.76 -12.88 -19.34
CA ASP A 196 -3.53 -13.64 -19.57
C ASP A 196 -3.31 -13.89 -21.08
N PRO A 197 -2.24 -13.35 -21.69
CA PRO A 197 -1.95 -13.55 -23.11
C PRO A 197 -1.67 -15.00 -23.53
N SER A 198 -1.48 -15.92 -22.58
CA SER A 198 -1.32 -17.35 -22.82
C SER A 198 -2.66 -18.11 -22.84
N ALA A 199 -3.75 -17.47 -22.42
CA ALA A 199 -5.08 -18.06 -22.46
C ALA A 199 -5.59 -18.21 -23.89
N LYS A 200 -6.49 -19.17 -24.11
CA LYS A 200 -7.14 -19.36 -25.42
C LYS A 200 -7.91 -18.11 -25.83
N THR A 201 -7.84 -17.76 -27.11
CA THR A 201 -8.55 -16.65 -27.74
C THR A 201 -10.03 -16.60 -27.38
N GLU A 202 -10.74 -17.73 -27.41
CA GLU A 202 -12.18 -17.76 -27.06
C GLU A 202 -12.42 -17.37 -25.59
N ARG A 203 -11.53 -17.78 -24.68
CA ARG A 203 -11.63 -17.42 -23.26
C ARG A 203 -11.40 -15.93 -23.05
N LEU A 204 -10.40 -15.36 -23.72
CA LEU A 204 -10.07 -13.94 -23.66
C LEU A 204 -11.25 -13.09 -24.15
N ALA A 205 -11.83 -13.47 -25.28
CA ALA A 205 -13.04 -12.86 -25.83
C ALA A 205 -14.21 -12.88 -24.86
N MET A 206 -14.52 -14.05 -24.26
CA MET A 206 -15.62 -14.17 -23.30
C MET A 206 -15.45 -13.28 -22.07
N VAL A 207 -14.22 -13.17 -21.53
CA VAL A 207 -13.96 -12.32 -20.36
C VAL A 207 -14.06 -10.83 -20.73
N ALA A 208 -13.49 -10.44 -21.88
CA ALA A 208 -13.56 -9.06 -22.35
C ALA A 208 -15.02 -8.63 -22.63
N ASP A 209 -15.82 -9.49 -23.25
CA ASP A 209 -17.23 -9.22 -23.55
C ASP A 209 -18.10 -9.12 -22.28
N ASP A 210 -17.88 -10.01 -21.29
CA ASP A 210 -18.59 -9.97 -20.00
C ASP A 210 -18.35 -8.65 -19.25
N CYS A 211 -17.14 -8.10 -19.37
CA CYS A 211 -16.77 -6.83 -18.74
C CYS A 211 -17.41 -5.59 -19.39
N LYS A 212 -17.84 -5.67 -20.67
CA LYS A 212 -18.32 -4.55 -21.50
C LYS A 212 -17.51 -3.26 -21.32
N PRO A 213 -16.17 -3.33 -21.43
CA PRO A 213 -15.32 -2.27 -20.93
C PRO A 213 -15.31 -1.08 -21.89
N PRO A 214 -15.23 0.17 -21.40
CA PRO A 214 -15.02 1.33 -22.27
C PRO A 214 -13.66 1.28 -22.97
N VAL A 215 -12.66 0.68 -22.30
CA VAL A 215 -11.28 0.61 -22.78
C VAL A 215 -10.64 -0.73 -22.42
N ILE A 216 -9.71 -1.20 -23.25
CA ILE A 216 -8.83 -2.33 -22.95
C ILE A 216 -7.39 -1.83 -23.03
N LEU A 217 -6.63 -2.02 -21.95
CA LEU A 217 -5.21 -1.67 -21.93
C LEU A 217 -4.38 -2.79 -22.55
N THR A 218 -3.44 -2.43 -23.41
CA THR A 218 -2.47 -3.35 -24.03
C THR A 218 -1.06 -2.78 -24.00
N ASP A 219 -0.07 -3.58 -24.36
CA ASP A 219 1.33 -3.18 -24.59
C ASP A 219 1.75 -3.45 -26.05
N ASP A 220 3.01 -3.17 -26.39
CA ASP A 220 3.53 -3.41 -27.75
C ASP A 220 3.52 -4.90 -28.15
N VAL A 221 3.63 -5.81 -27.19
CA VAL A 221 3.67 -7.26 -27.45
C VAL A 221 2.27 -7.76 -27.79
N THR A 222 1.32 -7.50 -26.89
CA THR A 222 -0.07 -7.93 -26.96
C THR A 222 -0.90 -7.15 -27.96
N LYS A 223 -0.45 -5.95 -28.38
CA LYS A 223 -1.10 -5.20 -29.46
C LYS A 223 -1.30 -6.06 -30.72
N THR A 224 -0.34 -6.91 -31.04
CA THR A 224 -0.39 -7.81 -32.21
C THR A 224 -1.49 -8.88 -32.11
N LYS A 225 -2.00 -9.16 -30.90
CA LYS A 225 -3.04 -10.15 -30.61
C LYS A 225 -4.39 -9.50 -30.26
N GLN A 226 -4.57 -8.20 -30.46
CA GLN A 226 -5.81 -7.50 -30.11
C GLN A 226 -7.05 -8.08 -30.83
N GLU A 227 -6.86 -8.58 -32.05
CA GLU A 227 -7.91 -9.19 -32.87
C GLU A 227 -8.54 -10.42 -32.18
N GLU A 228 -7.81 -11.08 -31.27
CA GLU A 228 -8.27 -12.22 -30.49
C GLU A 228 -9.34 -11.86 -29.44
N LEU A 229 -9.40 -10.61 -28.99
CA LEU A 229 -10.30 -10.21 -27.91
C LEU A 229 -11.75 -9.99 -28.37
N THR A 230 -12.00 -9.85 -29.67
CA THR A 230 -13.34 -9.62 -30.27
C THR A 230 -14.22 -8.55 -29.57
N ALA A 231 -13.62 -7.63 -28.80
CA ALA A 231 -14.32 -6.57 -28.08
C ALA A 231 -14.51 -5.35 -28.98
N THR A 232 -15.41 -5.47 -29.98
CA THR A 232 -15.57 -4.51 -31.08
C THR A 232 -16.01 -3.10 -30.67
N GLN A 233 -16.51 -2.91 -29.44
CA GLN A 233 -16.98 -1.61 -28.95
C GLN A 233 -15.99 -0.90 -28.00
N SER A 234 -14.92 -1.58 -27.61
CA SER A 234 -13.94 -1.05 -26.65
C SER A 234 -12.78 -0.35 -27.35
N VAL A 235 -12.27 0.73 -26.74
CA VAL A 235 -11.07 1.40 -27.24
C VAL A 235 -9.83 0.67 -26.74
N PHE A 236 -9.02 0.16 -27.67
CA PHE A 236 -7.71 -0.41 -27.34
C PHE A 236 -6.68 0.68 -27.13
N LEU A 237 -6.02 0.64 -25.97
CA LEU A 237 -5.07 1.65 -25.53
C LEU A 237 -3.71 0.99 -25.29
N ASN A 238 -2.78 1.18 -26.22
CA ASN A 238 -1.41 0.71 -26.07
C ASN A 238 -0.62 1.65 -25.15
N VAL A 239 -0.29 1.20 -23.94
CA VAL A 239 0.41 2.03 -22.96
C VAL A 239 1.83 2.38 -23.35
N SER A 240 2.49 1.56 -24.17
CA SER A 240 3.90 1.76 -24.55
C SER A 240 4.08 3.03 -25.37
N THR A 241 3.02 3.50 -26.03
CA THR A 241 3.04 4.72 -26.85
C THR A 241 2.70 5.98 -26.07
N PHE A 242 2.30 5.86 -24.80
CA PHE A 242 1.92 7.03 -24.01
C PHE A 242 3.16 7.87 -23.71
N ALA A 243 3.21 9.07 -24.32
CA ALA A 243 4.12 10.11 -23.88
C ALA A 243 3.84 10.43 -22.40
N GLN A 244 4.87 10.89 -21.67
CA GLN A 244 4.72 11.36 -20.29
C GLN A 244 4.49 12.89 -20.29
N PRO A 245 3.24 13.38 -20.35
CA PRO A 245 2.99 14.80 -20.19
C PRO A 245 3.34 15.24 -18.76
N ARG A 246 3.65 16.54 -18.61
CA ARG A 246 3.67 17.18 -17.29
C ARG A 246 2.23 17.27 -16.77
N LEU A 247 1.78 16.22 -16.09
CA LEU A 247 0.44 16.12 -15.56
C LEU A 247 0.36 16.69 -14.15
N ARG A 248 -0.78 17.29 -13.83
CA ARG A 248 -1.13 17.55 -12.42
C ARG A 248 -1.44 16.20 -11.76
N PRO A 249 -1.04 15.98 -10.50
CA PRO A 249 -1.37 14.75 -9.79
C PRO A 249 -2.88 14.51 -9.76
N ILE A 250 -3.31 13.31 -10.14
CA ILE A 250 -4.71 12.91 -10.07
C ILE A 250 -4.99 12.38 -8.65
N SER A 251 -5.99 12.91 -7.96
CA SER A 251 -6.41 12.35 -6.66
C SER A 251 -6.96 10.93 -6.83
N ILE A 252 -6.68 10.05 -5.87
CA ILE A 252 -7.23 8.68 -5.86
C ILE A 252 -8.76 8.77 -5.76
N ARG A 253 -9.46 8.12 -6.69
CA ARG A 253 -10.93 8.06 -6.75
C ARG A 253 -11.52 6.74 -6.26
N ALA A 254 -10.69 5.72 -6.01
CA ALA A 254 -11.14 4.47 -5.41
C ALA A 254 -11.64 4.69 -3.98
N THR A 255 -12.72 4.00 -3.63
CA THR A 255 -13.29 3.96 -2.27
C THR A 255 -13.01 2.60 -1.62
N PRO A 256 -12.97 2.50 -0.29
CA PRO A 256 -12.73 1.23 0.40
C PRO A 256 -13.70 0.10 0.01
N ASP A 257 -14.97 0.43 -0.15
CA ASP A 257 -16.02 -0.53 -0.55
C ASP A 257 -16.09 -0.74 -2.07
N GLY A 258 -15.41 0.10 -2.85
CA GLY A 258 -15.34 -0.02 -4.30
C GLY A 258 -14.62 -1.29 -4.73
N LEU A 259 -14.98 -1.80 -5.91
CA LEU A 259 -14.28 -2.92 -6.52
C LEU A 259 -12.86 -2.53 -6.89
N ALA A 260 -11.91 -3.40 -6.56
CA ALA A 260 -10.50 -3.25 -6.91
C ALA A 260 -10.15 -4.06 -8.14
N MET A 261 -10.61 -5.31 -8.19
CA MET A 261 -10.33 -6.20 -9.30
C MET A 261 -11.41 -7.26 -9.49
N ILE A 262 -11.49 -7.79 -10.71
CA ILE A 262 -12.25 -9.00 -11.03
C ILE A 262 -11.28 -10.07 -11.51
N TYR A 263 -11.28 -11.22 -10.85
CA TYR A 263 -10.47 -12.36 -11.23
C TYR A 263 -11.35 -13.47 -11.81
N TYR A 264 -11.15 -13.82 -13.08
CA TYR A 264 -11.96 -14.83 -13.74
C TYR A 264 -11.41 -16.24 -13.56
N THR A 265 -12.26 -17.14 -13.07
CA THR A 265 -11.94 -18.56 -12.89
C THR A 265 -12.61 -19.41 -13.96
N SER A 266 -12.12 -20.64 -14.16
CA SER A 266 -12.76 -21.65 -15.00
C SER A 266 -14.02 -22.17 -14.30
N GLY A 267 -15.19 -21.78 -14.81
CA GLY A 267 -16.46 -22.32 -14.34
C GLY A 267 -16.67 -23.76 -14.84
N PRO A 268 -17.34 -24.62 -14.07
CA PRO A 268 -17.66 -25.99 -14.49
C PRO A 268 -18.57 -26.06 -15.73
N THR A 269 -19.26 -24.97 -16.06
CA THR A 269 -20.14 -24.82 -17.24
C THR A 269 -19.39 -24.36 -18.50
N GLY A 270 -18.06 -24.17 -18.43
CA GLY A 270 -17.25 -23.61 -19.52
C GLY A 270 -17.29 -22.07 -19.62
N THR A 271 -18.29 -21.43 -19.01
CA THR A 271 -18.37 -19.96 -18.91
C THR A 271 -17.46 -19.44 -17.79
N PRO A 272 -16.58 -18.45 -18.06
CA PRO A 272 -15.78 -17.81 -17.02
C PRO A 272 -16.66 -17.18 -15.93
N LYS A 273 -16.25 -17.28 -14.66
CA LYS A 273 -16.92 -16.61 -13.53
C LYS A 273 -15.97 -15.60 -12.90
N GLY A 274 -16.39 -14.34 -12.86
CA GLY A 274 -15.65 -13.26 -12.22
C GLY A 274 -15.81 -13.31 -10.70
N ILE A 275 -14.68 -13.39 -9.98
CA ILE A 275 -14.61 -13.19 -8.54
C ILE A 275 -14.34 -11.70 -8.31
N LEU A 276 -15.26 -11.04 -7.64
CA LEU A 276 -15.19 -9.62 -7.36
C LEU A 276 -14.44 -9.40 -6.04
N ILE A 277 -13.39 -8.59 -6.08
CA ILE A 277 -12.57 -8.26 -4.91
C ILE A 277 -12.63 -6.75 -4.71
N ASN A 278 -13.06 -6.31 -3.53
CA ASN A 278 -13.11 -4.90 -3.17
C ASN A 278 -11.77 -4.38 -2.63
N GLN A 279 -11.62 -3.06 -2.56
CA GLN A 279 -10.37 -2.41 -2.10
C GLN A 279 -10.05 -2.77 -0.65
N ALA A 280 -11.05 -2.83 0.24
CA ALA A 280 -10.88 -3.22 1.64
C ALA A 280 -10.40 -4.68 1.79
N GLY A 281 -10.99 -5.61 1.04
CA GLY A 281 -10.60 -7.00 1.02
C GLY A 281 -9.18 -7.18 0.49
N LEU A 282 -8.85 -6.54 -0.64
CA LEU A 282 -7.50 -6.55 -1.19
C LEU A 282 -6.47 -5.97 -0.21
N ARG A 283 -6.82 -4.87 0.47
CA ARG A 283 -6.00 -4.26 1.53
C ARG A 283 -5.78 -5.24 2.69
N ALA A 284 -6.82 -5.93 3.15
CA ALA A 284 -6.71 -6.92 4.22
C ALA A 284 -5.72 -8.05 3.87
N VAL A 285 -5.68 -8.52 2.61
CA VAL A 285 -4.65 -9.47 2.14
C VAL A 285 -3.24 -8.92 2.33
N PHE A 286 -3.00 -7.70 1.87
CA PHE A 286 -1.66 -7.11 1.91
C PHE A 286 -1.22 -6.74 3.32
N GLU A 287 -2.17 -6.42 4.20
CA GLU A 287 -1.92 -6.10 5.61
C GLU A 287 -1.90 -7.35 6.51
N GLY A 288 -2.12 -8.55 5.96
CA GLY A 288 -2.16 -9.80 6.72
C GLY A 288 -3.32 -9.89 7.70
N ALA A 289 -4.40 -9.16 7.47
CA ALA A 289 -5.59 -9.14 8.31
C ALA A 289 -6.58 -10.22 7.86
N TYR A 290 -6.22 -11.50 8.06
CA TYR A 290 -7.11 -12.65 7.93
C TYR A 290 -7.00 -13.59 9.13
#